data_AF-V4R3J8-F1
#
_entry.id   AF-V4R3J8-F1
#
_cell.length_a   1.000
_cell.length_b   1.000
_cell.length_c   1.000
_cell.angle_alpha   90.00
_cell.angle_beta   90.00
_cell.angle_gamma   90.00
#
_symmetry.space_group_name_H-M   'P 1'
#
loop_
_entity.id
_entity.type
_entity.pdbx_description
1 polymer ?
#
loop_
_entity_poly.entity_id
_entity_poly.type
_entity_poly.pdbx_seq_one_letter_code
_entity_poly.pdbx_strand_id
1 'polypeptide(L)'
;MNAKMRPAAPLLRRATLVRRATLVRRATLGAAVWLTALAGPLVAQTADNYTLPVVKRYFMVQADARCHLLDEATSRALKAGYLQARNDALRAGLSMSYLSPWLARARDAAARTACDSPQLTTEVETAKNGFRRYMAVPHLDLNSGRADWAANRAYSDDVVWRLVQYQNSDKADMALGVFGSLHTNSFSLMAHFKDGTHPYAARLMVRNTDMMPTGLIDRTPYDLTRQMPRGFSDVGSLSFMASGMTNLQADLHPGVKTNLAGFTVTGQYAGTRPAEDAIRFDFPSRAWIAMAKLDPREDIVVEFSTDDGPVYGRFEVGDFVTGLTYVALPSAYTNIHVNTAG
;
A
#
# COMPACT_ATOMS: atom_id res chain seq x y z
N MET A 1 67.09 11.88 41.46
CA MET A 1 66.08 12.02 42.52
C MET A 1 65.12 13.14 42.15
N ASN A 2 63.89 12.74 41.80
CA ASN A 2 62.63 13.49 41.67
C ASN A 2 62.65 15.02 41.51
N ALA A 3 62.48 15.48 40.26
CA ALA A 3 62.00 16.81 39.95
C ALA A 3 60.46 16.85 40.09
N LYS A 4 59.99 17.68 41.03
CA LYS A 4 58.58 17.87 41.39
C LYS A 4 58.11 19.18 40.78
N MET A 5 57.30 19.13 39.73
CA MET A 5 56.53 20.26 39.21
C MET A 5 55.05 19.86 39.11
N ARG A 6 54.21 20.56 39.87
CA ARG A 6 52.81 20.89 39.54
C ARG A 6 52.86 22.31 38.94
N PRO A 7 51.98 22.73 38.01
CA PRO A 7 50.52 22.62 38.16
C PRO A 7 49.70 22.47 36.86
N ALA A 8 48.39 22.31 37.03
CA ALA A 8 47.29 22.99 36.31
C ALA A 8 46.09 22.05 36.10
N ALA A 9 44.98 22.39 36.74
CA ALA A 9 43.66 21.84 36.42
C ALA A 9 43.16 22.39 35.08
N PRO A 10 42.25 21.66 34.42
CA PRO A 10 41.04 22.35 33.99
C PRO A 10 39.75 21.56 34.26
N LEU A 11 38.84 22.27 34.92
CA LEU A 11 37.44 22.49 34.55
C LEU A 11 36.63 21.30 33.99
N LEU A 12 35.81 20.74 34.89
CA LEU A 12 34.56 20.05 34.59
C LEU A 12 33.69 20.89 33.62
N ARG A 13 33.48 20.39 32.40
CA ARG A 13 32.34 20.77 31.55
C ARG A 13 31.34 19.62 31.53
N ARG A 14 30.24 19.81 32.26
CA ARG A 14 29.00 19.05 32.06
C ARG A 14 28.49 19.33 30.65
N ALA A 15 28.46 18.31 29.79
CA ALA A 15 27.76 18.39 28.52
C ALA A 15 26.27 18.14 28.75
N THR A 16 25.50 19.22 28.85
CA THR A 16 24.04 19.21 28.71
C THR A 16 23.68 18.76 27.30
N LEU A 17 23.08 17.57 27.18
CA LEU A 17 22.53 17.05 25.93
C LEU A 17 21.20 17.79 25.65
N VAL A 18 21.27 18.87 24.89
CA VAL A 18 20.08 19.55 24.36
C VAL A 18 19.53 18.69 23.22
N ARG A 19 18.49 17.89 23.50
CA ARG A 19 17.66 17.26 22.46
C ARG A 19 16.89 18.34 21.71
N ARG A 20 17.43 18.80 20.57
CA ARG A 20 16.65 19.57 19.60
C ARG A 20 15.76 18.60 18.83
N ALA A 21 14.47 18.58 19.16
CA ALA A 21 13.45 17.97 18.33
C ALA A 21 13.25 18.82 17.07
N THR A 22 13.77 18.35 15.94
CA THR A 22 13.48 18.92 14.61
C THR A 22 12.10 18.44 14.17
N LEU A 23 11.08 19.26 14.43
CA LEU A 23 9.76 19.14 13.82
C LEU A 23 9.90 19.49 12.33
N VAL A 24 10.01 18.48 11.47
CA VAL A 24 9.96 18.69 10.02
C VAL A 24 8.51 19.00 9.65
N ARG A 25 8.23 20.30 9.46
CA ARG A 25 7.00 20.80 8.82
C ARG A 25 6.93 20.22 7.41
N ARG A 26 6.00 19.29 7.19
CA ARG A 26 5.58 18.90 5.83
C ARG A 26 4.94 20.12 5.18
N ALA A 27 5.59 20.65 4.16
CA ALA A 27 5.03 21.69 3.30
C ALA A 27 3.85 21.10 2.52
N THR A 28 2.64 21.39 2.98
CA THR A 28 1.41 21.18 2.22
C THR A 28 1.40 22.17 1.05
N LEU A 29 1.47 21.67 -0.18
CA LEU A 29 1.13 22.44 -1.37
C LEU A 29 -0.34 22.87 -1.23
N GLY A 30 -0.52 24.17 -0.98
CA GLY A 30 -1.83 24.82 -0.96
C GLY A 30 -2.40 24.87 -2.37
N ALA A 31 -3.56 24.23 -2.55
CA ALA A 31 -4.48 24.57 -3.63
C ALA A 31 -5.56 25.47 -3.04
N ALA A 32 -5.74 26.63 -3.67
CA ALA A 32 -6.62 27.69 -3.24
C ALA A 32 -8.09 27.25 -3.15
N VAL A 33 -8.73 27.77 -2.11
CA VAL A 33 -10.17 27.75 -1.86
C VAL A 33 -10.90 28.48 -2.97
N TRP A 34 -11.89 27.83 -3.58
CA TRP A 34 -13.06 28.50 -4.16
C TRP A 34 -14.30 27.78 -3.67
N LEU A 35 -15.02 28.45 -2.78
CA LEU A 35 -16.29 28.05 -2.20
C LEU A 35 -17.32 29.12 -2.61
N THR A 36 -18.30 28.71 -3.41
CA THR A 36 -19.69 29.22 -3.56
C THR A 36 -20.16 28.84 -4.97
N ALA A 37 -21.27 28.14 -5.23
CA ALA A 37 -22.53 28.08 -4.52
C ALA A 37 -23.30 26.77 -4.82
N LEU A 38 -24.14 26.37 -3.85
CA LEU A 38 -25.33 25.52 -3.98
C LEU A 38 -25.13 24.05 -4.43
N ALA A 39 -24.57 23.24 -3.53
CA ALA A 39 -25.00 21.86 -3.31
C ALA A 39 -25.49 21.76 -1.86
N GLY A 40 -26.70 21.23 -1.65
CA GLY A 40 -27.44 21.23 -0.39
C GLY A 40 -26.75 20.56 0.82
N PRO A 41 -27.44 20.46 1.97
CA PRO A 41 -26.89 20.45 3.35
C PRO A 41 -25.98 19.28 3.74
N LEU A 42 -25.59 18.42 2.81
CA LEU A 42 -24.66 17.32 3.01
C LEU A 42 -23.20 17.78 3.18
N VAL A 43 -22.80 18.88 2.54
CA VAL A 43 -21.40 19.35 2.56
C VAL A 43 -21.07 20.11 3.86
N ALA A 44 -22.08 20.63 4.57
CA ALA A 44 -21.87 21.44 5.78
C ALA A 44 -21.64 20.62 7.07
N GLN A 45 -21.69 19.28 7.03
CA GLN A 45 -21.62 18.46 8.25
C GLN A 45 -20.45 17.45 8.32
N THR A 46 -19.61 17.30 7.29
CA THR A 46 -18.40 16.47 7.39
C THR A 46 -17.23 17.33 7.86
N ALA A 47 -17.01 17.38 9.17
CA ALA A 47 -16.10 18.32 9.82
C ALA A 47 -14.60 17.92 9.80
N ASP A 48 -14.22 16.78 9.21
CA ASP A 48 -12.83 16.30 9.22
C ASP A 48 -12.26 16.02 7.81
N ASN A 49 -10.93 16.17 7.70
CA ASN A 49 -10.18 16.06 6.45
C ASN A 49 -10.22 14.66 5.80
N TYR A 50 -10.74 13.65 6.51
CA TYR A 50 -10.75 12.26 6.05
C TYR A 50 -12.13 11.80 5.58
N THR A 51 -13.21 12.30 6.17
CA THR A 51 -14.58 11.93 5.84
C THR A 51 -15.02 12.49 4.49
N LEU A 52 -14.72 13.77 4.21
CA LEU A 52 -15.17 14.42 2.98
C LEU A 52 -14.67 13.72 1.70
N PRO A 53 -13.36 13.37 1.56
CA PRO A 53 -12.88 12.62 0.40
C PRO A 53 -13.59 11.26 0.21
N VAL A 54 -13.84 10.53 1.30
CA VAL A 54 -14.55 9.24 1.27
C VAL A 54 -15.96 9.43 0.72
N VAL A 55 -16.71 10.37 1.29
CA VAL A 55 -18.12 10.63 0.97
C VAL A 55 -18.27 11.11 -0.47
N LYS A 56 -17.43 12.05 -0.93
CA LYS A 56 -17.46 12.56 -2.31
C LYS A 56 -17.20 11.45 -3.33
N ARG A 57 -16.16 10.63 -3.12
CA ARG A 57 -15.83 9.53 -4.04
C ARG A 57 -16.90 8.45 -4.02
N TYR A 58 -17.44 8.13 -2.84
CA TYR A 58 -18.53 7.17 -2.74
C TYR A 58 -19.80 7.64 -3.46
N PHE A 59 -20.18 8.92 -3.30
CA PHE A 59 -21.27 9.53 -4.07
C PHE A 59 -21.05 9.34 -5.58
N MET A 60 -19.86 9.66 -6.09
CA MET A 60 -19.55 9.50 -7.52
C MET A 60 -19.59 8.04 -7.96
N VAL A 61 -19.12 7.09 -7.16
CA VAL A 61 -19.22 5.65 -7.45
C VAL A 61 -20.69 5.23 -7.57
N GLN A 62 -21.57 5.71 -6.68
CA GLN A 62 -22.99 5.38 -6.72
C GLN A 62 -23.72 6.05 -7.89
N ALA A 63 -23.36 7.30 -8.22
CA ALA A 63 -23.93 8.02 -9.35
C ALA A 63 -23.53 7.38 -10.68
N ASP A 64 -22.26 7.03 -10.85
CA ASP A 64 -21.75 6.33 -12.03
C ASP A 64 -22.42 4.96 -12.21
N ALA A 65 -22.57 4.17 -11.13
CA ALA A 65 -23.21 2.86 -11.21
C ALA A 65 -24.67 2.91 -11.69
N ARG A 66 -25.38 4.02 -11.45
CA ARG A 66 -26.78 4.21 -11.88
C ARG A 66 -26.89 4.86 -13.27
N CYS A 67 -26.06 5.84 -13.54
CA CYS A 67 -26.19 6.70 -14.72
C CYS A 67 -25.19 6.35 -15.85
N HIS A 68 -24.25 5.43 -15.62
CA HIS A 68 -23.20 5.03 -16.57
C HIS A 68 -22.40 6.23 -17.12
N LEU A 69 -21.87 7.05 -16.22
CA LEU A 69 -21.28 8.36 -16.54
C LEU A 69 -19.83 8.27 -17.02
N LEU A 70 -19.13 7.21 -16.63
CA LEU A 70 -17.72 6.97 -16.86
C LEU A 70 -17.52 5.70 -17.67
N ASP A 71 -16.44 5.66 -18.47
CA ASP A 71 -15.99 4.41 -19.07
C ASP A 71 -15.51 3.41 -18.00
N GLU A 72 -15.34 2.15 -18.38
CA GLU A 72 -15.01 1.07 -17.45
C GLU A 72 -13.68 1.31 -16.70
N ALA A 73 -12.65 1.84 -17.38
CA ALA A 73 -11.34 2.07 -16.78
C ALA A 73 -11.41 3.23 -15.77
N THR A 74 -12.08 4.32 -16.14
CA THR A 74 -12.31 5.48 -15.28
C THR A 74 -13.18 5.11 -14.06
N SER A 75 -14.23 4.31 -14.25
CA SER A 75 -15.08 3.78 -13.16
C SER A 75 -14.30 2.89 -12.19
N ARG A 76 -13.46 1.98 -12.70
CA ARG A 76 -12.57 1.14 -11.87
C ARG A 76 -11.60 1.99 -11.05
N ALA A 77 -10.96 2.97 -11.67
CA ALA A 77 -10.06 3.88 -10.97
C ALA A 77 -10.78 4.72 -9.90
N LEU A 78 -12.00 5.17 -10.16
CA LEU A 78 -12.82 5.87 -9.17
C LEU A 78 -13.15 5.00 -7.95
N LYS A 79 -13.51 3.72 -8.18
CA LYS A 79 -13.73 2.74 -7.09
C LYS A 79 -12.46 2.51 -6.28
N ALA A 80 -11.30 2.38 -6.91
CA ALA A 80 -10.02 2.29 -6.21
C ALA A 80 -9.72 3.55 -5.39
N GLY A 81 -9.96 4.75 -5.96
CA GLY A 81 -9.79 6.01 -5.25
C GLY A 81 -10.73 6.17 -4.04
N TYR A 82 -11.94 5.61 -4.12
CA TYR A 82 -12.84 5.50 -2.96
C TYR A 82 -12.25 4.58 -1.88
N LEU A 83 -11.77 3.38 -2.25
CA LEU A 83 -11.16 2.44 -1.31
C LEU A 83 -9.94 3.06 -0.63
N GLN A 84 -9.08 3.74 -1.39
CA GLN A 84 -7.93 4.47 -0.84
C GLN A 84 -8.35 5.50 0.21
N ALA A 85 -9.33 6.37 -0.11
CA ALA A 85 -9.83 7.36 0.84
C ALA A 85 -10.42 6.70 2.09
N ARG A 86 -11.18 5.61 1.92
CA ARG A 86 -11.76 4.85 3.05
C ARG A 86 -10.64 4.31 3.94
N ASN A 87 -9.61 3.73 3.33
CA ASN A 87 -8.49 3.16 4.07
C ASN A 87 -7.69 4.24 4.80
N ASP A 88 -7.48 5.41 4.19
CA ASP A 88 -6.88 6.59 4.83
C ASP A 88 -7.66 7.03 6.07
N ALA A 89 -8.99 7.10 5.96
CA ALA A 89 -9.86 7.42 7.09
C ALA A 89 -9.75 6.39 8.24
N LEU A 90 -9.73 5.09 7.91
CA LEU A 90 -9.56 4.04 8.92
C LEU A 90 -8.20 4.12 9.63
N ARG A 91 -7.13 4.42 8.88
CA ARG A 91 -5.79 4.64 9.45
C ARG A 91 -5.68 5.89 10.30
N ALA A 92 -6.42 6.94 9.94
CA ALA A 92 -6.57 8.14 10.77
C ALA A 92 -7.35 7.90 12.08
N GLY A 93 -7.85 6.68 12.30
CA GLY A 93 -8.53 6.28 13.53
C GLY A 93 -10.05 6.31 13.46
N LEU A 94 -10.63 6.68 12.30
CA LEU A 94 -12.07 6.58 12.11
C LEU A 94 -12.49 5.11 12.03
N SER A 95 -13.75 4.84 12.36
CA SER A 95 -14.35 3.51 12.25
C SER A 95 -15.33 3.44 11.08
N MET A 96 -15.59 2.23 10.59
CA MET A 96 -16.69 2.03 9.64
C MET A 96 -18.05 2.38 10.24
N SER A 97 -18.26 2.22 11.56
CA SER A 97 -19.50 2.65 12.22
C SER A 97 -19.70 4.17 12.15
N TYR A 98 -18.61 4.94 12.24
CA TYR A 98 -18.65 6.39 12.06
C TYR A 98 -18.88 6.80 10.59
N LEU A 99 -18.23 6.13 9.63
CA LEU A 99 -18.37 6.47 8.20
C LEU A 99 -19.72 6.03 7.61
N SER A 100 -20.33 4.95 8.11
CA SER A 100 -21.51 4.32 7.50
C SER A 100 -22.72 5.27 7.33
N PRO A 101 -23.11 6.11 8.31
CA PRO A 101 -24.19 7.07 8.12
C PRO A 101 -23.91 8.07 6.99
N TRP A 102 -22.65 8.51 6.82
CA TRP A 102 -22.27 9.41 5.74
C TRP A 102 -22.32 8.74 4.38
N LEU A 103 -21.85 7.50 4.28
CA LEU A 103 -21.94 6.70 3.07
C LEU A 103 -23.40 6.46 2.66
N ALA A 104 -24.28 6.17 3.63
CA ALA A 104 -25.71 6.03 3.37
C ALA A 104 -26.32 7.32 2.79
N ARG A 105 -26.03 8.48 3.39
CA ARG A 105 -26.51 9.77 2.87
C ARG A 105 -25.94 10.07 1.47
N ALA A 106 -24.69 9.74 1.20
CA ALA A 106 -24.08 9.90 -0.12
C ALA A 106 -24.76 9.01 -1.18
N ARG A 107 -25.07 7.76 -0.85
CA ARG A 107 -25.84 6.86 -1.72
C ARG A 107 -27.23 7.43 -2.00
N ASP A 108 -27.93 7.88 -0.97
CA ASP A 108 -29.28 8.42 -1.11
C ASP A 108 -29.29 9.72 -1.93
N ALA A 109 -28.26 10.55 -1.77
CA ALA A 109 -28.06 11.73 -2.61
C ALA A 109 -27.80 11.34 -4.06
N ALA A 110 -26.91 10.38 -4.32
CA ALA A 110 -26.61 9.88 -5.66
C ALA A 110 -27.86 9.30 -6.36
N ALA A 111 -28.76 8.67 -5.60
CA ALA A 111 -30.03 8.15 -6.11
C ALA A 111 -31.02 9.25 -6.54
N ARG A 112 -30.99 10.42 -5.89
CA ARG A 112 -31.92 11.54 -6.16
C ARG A 112 -31.40 12.57 -7.16
N THR A 113 -30.08 12.68 -7.35
CA THR A 113 -29.49 13.63 -8.31
C THR A 113 -29.87 13.25 -9.75
N ALA A 114 -30.33 14.18 -10.58
CA ALA A 114 -30.61 13.87 -11.99
C ALA A 114 -29.31 13.53 -12.74
N CYS A 115 -29.34 12.53 -13.63
CA CYS A 115 -28.13 12.06 -14.34
C CYS A 115 -27.53 13.15 -15.26
N ASP A 116 -28.35 14.09 -15.72
CA ASP A 116 -27.99 15.23 -16.56
C ASP A 116 -27.76 16.53 -15.76
N SER A 117 -27.76 16.47 -14.42
CA SER A 117 -27.56 17.66 -13.60
C SER A 117 -26.20 18.34 -13.90
N PRO A 118 -26.15 19.67 -14.07
CA PRO A 118 -24.90 20.38 -14.42
C PRO A 118 -23.77 20.15 -13.41
N GLN A 119 -24.11 20.02 -12.12
CA GLN A 119 -23.14 19.77 -11.05
C GLN A 119 -22.52 18.37 -11.18
N LEU A 120 -23.33 17.35 -11.46
CA LEU A 120 -22.83 15.99 -11.66
C LEU A 120 -21.94 15.90 -12.90
N THR A 121 -22.34 16.54 -14.00
CA THR A 121 -21.52 16.63 -15.21
C THR A 121 -20.15 17.26 -14.94
N THR A 122 -20.09 18.29 -14.10
CA THR A 122 -18.81 18.92 -13.71
C THR A 122 -17.91 17.97 -12.91
N GLU A 123 -18.48 17.21 -11.98
CA GLU A 123 -17.72 16.21 -11.21
C GLU A 123 -17.27 15.02 -12.08
N VAL A 124 -18.07 14.63 -13.08
CA VAL A 124 -17.70 13.62 -14.08
C VAL A 124 -16.49 14.07 -14.89
N GLU A 125 -16.48 15.31 -15.39
CA GLU A 125 -15.32 15.85 -16.12
C GLU A 125 -14.10 15.97 -15.22
N THR A 126 -14.28 16.33 -13.94
CA THR A 126 -13.20 16.32 -12.96
C THR A 126 -12.62 14.91 -12.76
N ALA A 127 -13.47 13.89 -12.69
CA ALA A 127 -13.04 12.49 -12.58
C ALA A 127 -12.28 12.02 -13.82
N LYS A 128 -12.76 12.32 -15.03
CA LYS A 128 -12.06 12.01 -16.30
C LYS A 128 -10.69 12.70 -16.38
N ASN A 129 -10.62 13.98 -16.01
CA ASN A 129 -9.38 14.74 -15.98
C ASN A 129 -8.38 14.18 -14.96
N GLY A 130 -8.87 13.83 -13.78
CA GLY A 130 -8.08 13.15 -12.75
C GLY A 130 -7.54 11.81 -13.22
N PHE A 131 -8.38 11.00 -13.88
CA PHE A 131 -7.98 9.71 -14.44
C PHE A 131 -6.85 9.84 -15.47
N ARG A 132 -6.95 10.78 -16.41
CA ARG A 132 -5.86 11.03 -17.39
C ARG A 132 -4.52 11.31 -16.72
N ARG A 133 -4.50 12.11 -15.64
CA ARG A 133 -3.28 12.40 -14.87
C ARG A 133 -2.80 11.19 -14.09
N TYR A 134 -3.72 10.46 -13.46
CA TYR A 134 -3.43 9.24 -12.73
C TYR A 134 -2.78 8.18 -13.62
N MET A 135 -3.25 8.07 -14.86
CA MET A 135 -2.74 7.12 -15.85
C MET A 135 -1.34 7.45 -16.34
N ALA A 136 -0.93 8.73 -16.30
CA ALA A 136 0.41 9.19 -16.66
C ALA A 136 1.46 8.90 -15.57
N VAL A 137 1.04 8.42 -14.39
CA VAL A 137 1.95 7.97 -13.34
C VAL A 137 2.35 6.52 -13.66
N PRO A 138 3.65 6.19 -13.80
CA PRO A 138 4.10 4.82 -14.01
C PRO A 138 4.25 4.03 -12.71
N HIS A 139 4.67 4.71 -11.64
CA HIS A 139 4.93 4.14 -10.31
C HIS A 139 4.08 4.83 -9.26
N LEU A 140 3.39 4.05 -8.44
CA LEU A 140 2.51 4.55 -7.39
C LEU A 140 2.90 3.94 -6.05
N ASP A 141 3.35 4.77 -5.12
CA ASP A 141 3.50 4.40 -3.72
C ASP A 141 2.17 4.64 -2.99
N LEU A 142 1.65 3.60 -2.35
CA LEU A 142 0.43 3.63 -1.57
C LEU A 142 0.79 3.53 -0.09
N ASN A 143 0.67 4.67 0.59
CA ASN A 143 1.01 4.78 2.01
C ASN A 143 -0.03 4.02 2.85
N SER A 144 0.28 2.77 3.19
CA SER A 144 -0.64 1.90 3.93
C SER A 144 -0.51 1.98 5.45
N GLY A 145 0.36 2.84 5.96
CA GLY A 145 0.52 3.08 7.39
C GLY A 145 1.85 2.57 7.90
N ARG A 146 1.98 1.26 8.12
CA ARG A 146 3.19 0.64 8.68
C ARG A 146 4.12 0.09 7.61
N ALA A 147 3.55 -0.42 6.53
CA ALA A 147 4.31 -0.83 5.35
C ALA A 147 3.62 -0.29 4.11
N ASP A 148 4.39 0.16 3.12
CA ASP A 148 3.84 0.74 1.90
C ASP A 148 3.69 -0.32 0.82
N TRP A 149 2.62 -0.20 0.03
CA TRP A 149 2.49 -0.95 -1.21
C TRP A 149 3.05 -0.12 -2.37
N ALA A 150 4.03 -0.66 -3.08
CA ALA A 150 4.57 -0.05 -4.29
C ALA A 150 3.97 -0.74 -5.52
N ALA A 151 3.39 0.05 -6.42
CA ALA A 151 2.78 -0.45 -7.65
C ALA A 151 3.51 0.08 -8.89
N ASN A 152 3.72 -0.79 -9.87
CA ASN A 152 4.53 -0.53 -11.05
C ASN A 152 3.81 -0.98 -12.34
N ARG A 153 3.62 -0.01 -13.25
CA ARG A 153 3.09 -0.22 -14.60
C ARG A 153 4.05 0.23 -15.69
N ALA A 154 5.26 0.66 -15.31
CA ALA A 154 6.35 0.79 -16.27
C ALA A 154 6.71 -0.62 -16.76
N TYR A 155 7.04 -0.75 -18.04
CA TYR A 155 7.49 -1.98 -18.70
C TYR A 155 6.38 -3.02 -18.93
N SER A 156 5.98 -3.27 -20.18
CA SER A 156 4.89 -4.21 -20.50
C SER A 156 5.26 -5.68 -20.28
N ASP A 157 6.40 -6.08 -20.82
CA ASP A 157 6.79 -7.48 -20.96
C ASP A 157 7.75 -7.95 -19.86
N ASP A 158 8.38 -7.02 -19.16
CA ASP A 158 9.33 -7.34 -18.09
C ASP A 158 8.63 -8.07 -16.93
N VAL A 159 9.31 -9.09 -16.43
CA VAL A 159 8.88 -9.84 -15.25
C VAL A 159 9.39 -9.12 -14.01
N VAL A 160 8.52 -8.31 -13.40
CA VAL A 160 8.85 -7.45 -12.27
C VAL A 160 7.79 -7.54 -11.18
N TRP A 161 8.08 -6.99 -10.01
CA TRP A 161 7.06 -6.68 -9.03
C TRP A 161 6.10 -5.63 -9.59
N ARG A 162 4.86 -6.06 -9.88
CA ARG A 162 3.76 -5.19 -10.32
C ARG A 162 3.10 -4.50 -9.15
N LEU A 163 2.95 -5.22 -8.06
CA LEU A 163 2.48 -4.68 -6.79
C LEU A 163 3.25 -5.40 -5.70
N VAL A 164 3.89 -4.70 -4.79
CA VAL A 164 4.74 -5.33 -3.78
C VAL A 164 4.71 -4.56 -2.48
N GLN A 165 4.73 -5.31 -1.38
CA GLN A 165 5.07 -4.82 -0.06
C GLN A 165 6.36 -5.50 0.37
N TYR A 166 7.35 -4.69 0.74
CA TYR A 166 8.63 -5.15 1.24
C TYR A 166 8.60 -5.24 2.77
N GLN A 167 9.23 -6.27 3.31
CA GLN A 167 9.42 -6.49 4.74
C GLN A 167 10.86 -6.94 4.98
N ASN A 168 11.67 -6.00 5.47
CA ASN A 168 13.09 -6.21 5.68
C ASN A 168 13.41 -6.09 7.17
N SER A 169 14.08 -7.09 7.71
CA SER A 169 14.48 -7.19 9.12
C SER A 169 15.92 -7.67 9.23
N ASP A 170 16.47 -7.73 10.44
CA ASP A 170 17.80 -8.29 10.67
C ASP A 170 17.86 -9.81 10.42
N LYS A 171 16.71 -10.49 10.31
CA LYS A 171 16.62 -11.94 10.13
C LYS A 171 16.34 -12.35 8.68
N ALA A 172 15.56 -11.55 7.96
CA ALA A 172 15.19 -11.85 6.58
C ALA A 172 14.81 -10.59 5.80
N ASP A 173 15.02 -10.69 4.49
CA ASP A 173 14.49 -9.77 3.49
C ASP A 173 13.35 -10.48 2.76
N MET A 174 12.19 -9.84 2.68
CA MET A 174 10.99 -10.45 2.10
C MET A 174 10.21 -9.46 1.25
N ALA A 175 9.57 -9.97 0.20
CA ALA A 175 8.68 -9.22 -0.67
C ALA A 175 7.44 -10.07 -0.96
N LEU A 176 6.25 -9.51 -0.71
CA LEU A 176 4.96 -10.15 -1.00
C LEU A 176 4.16 -9.29 -1.96
N GLY A 177 3.59 -9.90 -2.98
CA GLY A 177 2.72 -9.17 -3.90
C GLY A 177 2.49 -9.85 -5.24
N VAL A 178 2.11 -9.06 -6.23
CA VAL A 178 1.89 -9.51 -7.60
C VAL A 178 3.19 -9.38 -8.38
N PHE A 179 3.70 -10.51 -8.87
CA PHE A 179 4.93 -10.60 -9.64
C PHE A 179 4.64 -11.13 -11.05
N GLY A 180 5.24 -10.52 -12.07
CA GLY A 180 5.02 -10.96 -13.46
C GLY A 180 5.09 -9.85 -14.49
N SER A 181 4.62 -10.17 -15.69
CA SER A 181 4.36 -9.20 -16.76
C SER A 181 2.97 -8.55 -16.60
N LEU A 182 2.58 -7.62 -17.49
CA LEU A 182 1.21 -7.10 -17.51
C LEU A 182 0.16 -8.17 -17.88
N HIS A 183 0.56 -9.22 -18.60
CA HIS A 183 -0.34 -10.25 -19.12
C HIS A 183 -0.31 -11.55 -18.32
N THR A 184 0.81 -11.82 -17.65
CA THR A 184 1.05 -13.05 -16.88
C THR A 184 1.58 -12.66 -15.51
N ASN A 185 0.78 -12.90 -14.47
CA ASN A 185 1.17 -12.58 -13.10
C ASN A 185 0.77 -13.68 -12.11
N SER A 186 1.51 -13.72 -11.01
CA SER A 186 1.32 -14.63 -9.89
C SER A 186 1.29 -13.82 -8.59
N PHE A 187 0.55 -14.30 -7.61
CA PHE A 187 0.68 -13.81 -6.26
C PHE A 187 1.81 -14.54 -5.57
N SER A 188 2.89 -13.85 -5.29
CA SER A 188 4.15 -14.46 -4.90
C SER A 188 4.69 -13.82 -3.63
N LEU A 189 5.29 -14.66 -2.80
CA LEU A 189 6.21 -14.24 -1.76
C LEU A 189 7.61 -14.66 -2.18
N MET A 190 8.58 -13.77 -2.03
CA MET A 190 9.99 -14.10 -2.12
C MET A 190 10.65 -13.76 -0.81
N ALA A 191 11.51 -14.65 -0.32
CA ALA A 191 12.19 -14.48 0.96
C ALA A 191 13.65 -14.93 0.88
N HIS A 192 14.52 -14.14 1.51
CA HIS A 192 15.92 -14.46 1.80
C HIS A 192 16.12 -14.46 3.31
N PHE A 193 16.53 -15.60 3.88
CA PHE A 193 16.80 -15.75 5.32
C PHE A 193 18.30 -15.58 5.57
N LYS A 194 18.66 -14.61 6.41
CA LYS A 194 20.05 -14.18 6.63
C LYS A 194 20.86 -15.17 7.47
N ASP A 195 20.18 -16.03 8.22
CA ASP A 195 20.78 -17.12 8.99
C ASP A 195 20.97 -18.41 8.19
N GLY A 196 20.61 -18.40 6.90
CA GLY A 196 20.69 -19.59 6.04
C GLY A 196 19.57 -20.60 6.30
N THR A 197 18.49 -20.24 7.01
CA THR A 197 17.29 -21.08 7.10
C THR A 197 16.68 -21.25 5.70
N HIS A 198 16.36 -22.48 5.32
CA HIS A 198 15.73 -22.80 4.03
C HIS A 198 14.34 -23.41 4.27
N PRO A 199 13.26 -22.60 4.27
CA PRO A 199 11.92 -23.15 4.33
C PRO A 199 11.62 -24.04 3.14
N TYR A 200 10.96 -25.18 3.37
CA TYR A 200 10.55 -26.13 2.33
C TYR A 200 9.06 -26.00 1.95
N ALA A 201 8.29 -25.20 2.69
CA ALA A 201 6.91 -24.85 2.35
C ALA A 201 6.53 -23.49 2.93
N ALA A 202 5.49 -22.87 2.38
CA ALA A 202 4.87 -21.70 2.96
C ALA A 202 3.34 -21.74 2.81
N ARG A 203 2.63 -21.16 3.78
CA ARG A 203 1.20 -20.89 3.71
C ARG A 203 0.90 -19.44 4.07
N LEU A 204 -0.01 -18.85 3.33
CA LEU A 204 -0.56 -17.54 3.65
C LEU A 204 -1.80 -17.72 4.51
N MET A 205 -1.82 -17.07 5.66
CA MET A 205 -2.91 -17.02 6.60
C MET A 205 -3.54 -15.63 6.58
N VAL A 206 -4.86 -15.59 6.51
CA VAL A 206 -5.66 -14.37 6.61
C VAL A 206 -6.82 -14.62 7.56
N ARG A 207 -7.31 -13.59 8.25
CA ARG A 207 -8.49 -13.75 9.13
C ARG A 207 -9.69 -14.27 8.34
N ASN A 208 -10.36 -15.28 8.89
CA ASN A 208 -11.65 -15.72 8.41
C ASN A 208 -12.74 -14.76 8.92
N THR A 209 -13.24 -13.89 8.05
CA THR A 209 -14.26 -12.88 8.43
C THR A 209 -15.61 -13.47 8.79
N ASP A 210 -15.88 -14.71 8.36
CA ASP A 210 -17.14 -15.41 8.66
C ASP A 210 -17.14 -15.98 10.09
N MET A 211 -15.96 -16.27 10.63
CA MET A 211 -15.78 -16.79 11.99
C MET A 211 -15.39 -15.71 13.00
N MET A 212 -14.56 -14.76 12.58
CA MET A 212 -14.08 -13.67 13.42
C MET A 212 -14.45 -12.34 12.75
N PRO A 213 -15.56 -11.68 13.15
CA PRO A 213 -16.04 -10.47 12.48
C PRO A 213 -15.08 -9.28 12.59
N THR A 214 -14.33 -9.20 13.68
CA THR A 214 -13.36 -8.13 13.96
C THR A 214 -11.95 -8.68 13.96
N GLY A 215 -11.03 -8.00 13.27
CA GLY A 215 -9.61 -8.31 13.28
C GLY A 215 -8.85 -7.65 14.41
N LEU A 216 -7.68 -8.21 14.72
CA LEU A 216 -6.71 -7.58 15.60
C LEU A 216 -5.82 -6.64 14.79
N ILE A 217 -5.65 -5.42 15.28
CA ILE A 217 -4.66 -4.47 14.76
C ILE A 217 -3.42 -4.58 15.64
N ASP A 218 -2.45 -5.38 15.22
CA ASP A 218 -1.20 -5.53 15.95
C ASP A 218 -0.16 -4.52 15.43
N ARG A 219 0.29 -3.61 16.29
CA ARG A 219 1.24 -2.53 15.92
C ARG A 219 2.71 -2.87 16.17
N THR A 220 3.00 -4.11 16.57
CA THR A 220 4.40 -4.55 16.72
C THR A 220 5.12 -4.45 15.36
N PRO A 221 6.41 -4.06 15.35
CA PRO A 221 7.20 -4.02 14.13
C PRO A 221 7.17 -5.36 13.38
N TYR A 222 7.24 -5.31 12.06
CA TYR A 222 7.34 -6.50 11.24
C TYR A 222 8.72 -7.14 11.41
N ASP A 223 8.72 -8.43 11.72
CA ASP A 223 9.90 -9.25 11.93
C ASP A 223 9.48 -10.73 11.78
N LEU A 224 10.47 -11.63 11.67
CA LEU A 224 10.25 -13.06 11.78
C LEU A 224 10.11 -13.48 13.24
N THR A 225 9.08 -14.29 13.51
CA THR A 225 8.77 -14.83 14.83
C THR A 225 8.63 -16.35 14.79
N ARG A 226 8.94 -17.03 15.89
CA ARG A 226 8.73 -18.49 16.05
C ARG A 226 7.36 -18.82 16.66
N GLN A 227 6.63 -17.80 17.11
CA GLN A 227 5.30 -17.93 17.69
C GLN A 227 4.28 -17.41 16.71
N MET A 228 3.14 -18.10 16.62
CA MET A 228 2.03 -17.67 15.78
C MET A 228 1.60 -16.24 16.18
N PRO A 229 1.50 -15.30 15.23
CA PRO A 229 1.05 -13.94 15.51
C PRO A 229 -0.33 -13.89 16.16
N ARG A 230 -0.53 -12.91 17.04
CA ARG A 230 -1.82 -12.72 17.73
C ARG A 230 -2.95 -12.47 16.73
N GLY A 231 -4.13 -13.00 17.03
CA GLY A 231 -5.29 -12.89 16.15
C GLY A 231 -5.35 -13.96 15.06
N PHE A 232 -4.32 -14.81 14.95
CA PHE A 232 -4.30 -15.97 14.07
C PHE A 232 -4.41 -17.26 14.89
N SER A 233 -5.13 -18.22 14.32
CA SER A 233 -5.26 -19.60 14.79
C SER A 233 -5.69 -20.49 13.63
N ASP A 234 -5.64 -21.81 13.78
CA ASP A 234 -6.07 -22.73 12.72
C ASP A 234 -7.57 -22.66 12.43
N VAL A 235 -8.40 -22.31 13.43
CA VAL A 235 -9.86 -22.18 13.26
C VAL A 235 -10.25 -20.78 12.79
N GLY A 236 -9.55 -19.76 13.28
CA GLY A 236 -9.84 -18.37 12.96
C GLY A 236 -9.24 -17.90 11.63
N SER A 237 -8.32 -18.64 11.04
CA SER A 237 -7.65 -18.21 9.81
C SER A 237 -8.09 -19.02 8.60
N LEU A 238 -8.27 -18.35 7.47
CA LEU A 238 -8.21 -19.03 6.18
C LEU A 238 -6.73 -19.26 5.84
N SER A 239 -6.42 -20.46 5.38
CA SER A 239 -5.06 -20.88 5.03
C SER A 239 -4.95 -21.20 3.55
N PHE A 240 -3.95 -20.63 2.89
CA PHE A 240 -3.66 -20.82 1.47
C PHE A 240 -2.25 -21.35 1.31
N MET A 241 -2.13 -22.64 0.99
CA MET A 241 -0.83 -23.23 0.71
C MET A 241 -0.23 -22.66 -0.57
N ALA A 242 1.08 -22.45 -0.58
CA ALA A 242 1.81 -22.17 -1.80
C ALA A 242 1.74 -23.39 -2.74
N SER A 243 1.44 -23.16 -4.01
CA SER A 243 1.35 -24.20 -5.05
C SER A 243 2.68 -24.52 -5.72
N GLY A 244 3.70 -23.70 -5.50
CA GLY A 244 5.02 -23.87 -6.09
C GLY A 244 6.11 -23.22 -5.25
N MET A 245 7.33 -23.77 -5.38
CA MET A 245 8.56 -23.27 -4.78
C MET A 245 9.64 -23.23 -5.85
N THR A 246 10.35 -22.11 -5.94
CA THR A 246 11.46 -21.96 -6.88
C THR A 246 12.57 -21.11 -6.25
N ASN A 247 13.82 -21.54 -6.40
CA ASN A 247 14.99 -20.72 -6.07
C ASN A 247 15.26 -19.74 -7.23
N LEU A 248 15.48 -18.47 -6.92
CA LEU A 248 15.72 -17.43 -7.90
C LEU A 248 16.57 -16.29 -7.33
N GLN A 249 16.96 -15.36 -8.19
CA GLN A 249 17.51 -14.07 -7.81
C GLN A 249 16.41 -13.01 -7.90
N ALA A 250 16.17 -12.26 -6.82
CA ALA A 250 15.06 -11.32 -6.74
C ALA A 250 15.45 -9.99 -6.09
N ASP A 251 14.74 -8.93 -6.48
CA ASP A 251 14.76 -7.67 -5.74
C ASP A 251 13.82 -7.76 -4.54
N LEU A 252 14.40 -7.74 -3.34
CA LEU A 252 13.69 -7.84 -2.06
C LEU A 252 13.67 -6.50 -1.31
N HIS A 253 14.02 -5.40 -1.97
CA HIS A 253 14.06 -4.07 -1.36
C HIS A 253 13.32 -3.05 -2.22
N PRO A 254 12.82 -1.96 -1.63
CA PRO A 254 12.39 -0.82 -2.42
C PRO A 254 13.56 -0.27 -3.25
N GLY A 255 13.30 0.05 -4.52
CA GLY A 255 14.31 0.69 -5.39
C GLY A 255 14.89 1.95 -4.75
N VAL A 256 16.19 2.21 -4.98
CA VAL A 256 16.87 3.33 -4.31
C VAL A 256 16.36 4.66 -4.85
N LYS A 257 15.62 5.39 -4.02
CA LYS A 257 15.04 6.70 -4.37
C LYS A 257 16.00 7.87 -4.14
N THR A 258 17.13 7.68 -3.46
CA THR A 258 18.12 8.73 -3.17
C THR A 258 19.55 8.24 -3.37
N ASN A 259 20.39 9.00 -4.08
CA ASN A 259 21.81 8.66 -4.21
C ASN A 259 22.60 8.98 -2.92
N LEU A 260 23.89 8.61 -2.88
CA LEU A 260 24.78 8.86 -1.73
C LEU A 260 24.91 10.34 -1.34
N ALA A 261 24.61 11.26 -2.25
CA ALA A 261 24.64 12.70 -2.02
C ALA A 261 23.28 13.27 -1.55
N GLY A 262 22.27 12.42 -1.33
CA GLY A 262 20.96 12.82 -0.80
C GLY A 262 20.00 13.39 -1.85
N PHE A 263 20.34 13.31 -3.14
CA PHE A 263 19.44 13.73 -4.21
C PHE A 263 18.45 12.61 -4.54
N THR A 264 17.17 12.96 -4.68
CA THR A 264 16.17 12.05 -5.21
C THR A 264 16.56 11.64 -6.63
N VAL A 265 16.77 10.34 -6.84
CA VAL A 265 17.06 9.77 -8.15
C VAL A 265 15.80 9.07 -8.68
N THR A 266 15.44 9.41 -9.90
CA THR A 266 14.31 8.81 -10.63
C THR A 266 14.79 8.33 -11.99
N GLY A 267 14.18 7.27 -12.52
CA GLY A 267 14.55 6.71 -13.82
C GLY A 267 15.88 5.95 -13.78
N GLN A 268 16.61 5.94 -14.89
CA GLN A 268 17.84 5.14 -15.10
C GLN A 268 18.97 5.44 -14.09
N TYR A 269 18.89 6.54 -13.35
CA TYR A 269 19.88 6.96 -12.36
C TYR A 269 19.53 6.55 -10.92
N ALA A 270 18.36 5.91 -10.71
CA ALA A 270 18.05 5.25 -9.45
C ALA A 270 18.97 4.05 -9.28
N GLY A 271 19.65 3.96 -8.14
CA GLY A 271 20.49 2.81 -7.84
C GLY A 271 19.63 1.54 -7.78
N THR A 272 20.00 0.52 -8.53
CA THR A 272 19.45 -0.82 -8.34
C THR A 272 20.30 -1.53 -7.30
N ARG A 273 19.69 -2.06 -6.24
CA ARG A 273 20.40 -3.03 -5.40
C ARG A 273 20.60 -4.30 -6.23
N PRO A 274 21.73 -5.01 -6.03
CA PRO A 274 21.89 -6.32 -6.67
C PRO A 274 20.74 -7.23 -6.20
N ALA A 275 20.26 -8.07 -7.10
CA ALA A 275 19.33 -9.13 -6.73
C ALA A 275 19.98 -10.04 -5.69
N GLU A 276 19.15 -10.60 -4.81
CA GLU A 276 19.56 -11.50 -3.74
C GLU A 276 19.04 -12.91 -4.02
N ASP A 277 19.74 -13.93 -3.54
CA ASP A 277 19.24 -15.31 -3.55
C ASP A 277 17.95 -15.39 -2.73
N ALA A 278 16.87 -15.84 -3.36
CA ALA A 278 15.57 -15.90 -2.73
C ALA A 278 14.88 -17.24 -3.01
N ILE A 279 13.93 -17.58 -2.15
CA ILE A 279 12.97 -18.65 -2.39
C ILE A 279 11.63 -18.00 -2.69
N ARG A 280 11.07 -18.32 -3.86
CA ARG A 280 9.74 -17.87 -4.29
C ARG A 280 8.69 -18.91 -3.94
N PHE A 281 7.58 -18.44 -3.37
CA PHE A 281 6.37 -19.18 -3.10
C PHE A 281 5.19 -18.55 -3.84
N ASP A 282 4.47 -19.33 -4.63
CA ASP A 282 3.29 -18.84 -5.35
C ASP A 282 1.99 -19.26 -4.67
N PHE A 283 1.14 -18.29 -4.37
CA PHE A 283 -0.15 -18.49 -3.70
C PHE A 283 -1.32 -18.40 -4.68
N PRO A 284 -2.44 -19.08 -4.40
CA PRO A 284 -3.61 -19.03 -5.26
C PRO A 284 -4.31 -17.65 -5.18
N SER A 285 -4.81 -17.17 -6.32
CA SER A 285 -5.47 -15.86 -6.44
C SER A 285 -6.70 -15.69 -5.55
N ARG A 286 -7.34 -16.78 -5.10
CA ARG A 286 -8.43 -16.73 -4.10
C ARG A 286 -8.01 -16.06 -2.78
N ALA A 287 -6.71 -16.02 -2.47
CA ALA A 287 -6.19 -15.26 -1.34
C ALA A 287 -6.51 -13.76 -1.45
N TRP A 288 -6.51 -13.20 -2.67
CA TRP A 288 -6.83 -11.79 -2.90
C TRP A 288 -8.24 -11.44 -2.45
N ILE A 289 -9.20 -12.33 -2.71
CA ILE A 289 -10.61 -12.14 -2.34
C ILE A 289 -10.74 -12.10 -0.81
N ALA A 290 -9.99 -12.97 -0.11
CA ALA A 290 -10.00 -13.00 1.35
C ALA A 290 -9.33 -11.74 1.94
N MET A 291 -8.19 -11.31 1.40
CA MET A 291 -7.50 -10.07 1.78
C MET A 291 -8.37 -8.83 1.58
N ALA A 292 -9.12 -8.77 0.48
CA ALA A 292 -9.99 -7.64 0.14
C ALA A 292 -11.13 -7.39 1.14
N LYS A 293 -11.46 -8.38 1.98
CA LYS A 293 -12.49 -8.28 3.03
C LYS A 293 -11.96 -7.73 4.36
N LEU A 294 -10.64 -7.65 4.52
CA LEU A 294 -10.02 -7.24 5.79
C LEU A 294 -10.03 -5.72 5.96
N ASP A 295 -9.95 -5.26 7.20
CA ASP A 295 -9.59 -3.87 7.49
C ASP A 295 -8.14 -3.63 7.02
N PRO A 296 -7.84 -2.50 6.36
CA PRO A 296 -6.52 -2.22 5.81
C PRO A 296 -5.41 -2.16 6.86
N ARG A 297 -5.74 -2.03 8.15
CA ARG A 297 -4.78 -1.99 9.27
C ARG A 297 -4.42 -3.37 9.79
N GLU A 298 -5.15 -4.40 9.38
CA GLU A 298 -4.90 -5.77 9.78
C GLU A 298 -3.66 -6.34 9.07
N ASP A 299 -3.11 -7.37 9.71
CA ASP A 299 -2.04 -8.14 9.10
C ASP A 299 -2.59 -9.30 8.28
N ILE A 300 -1.73 -9.77 7.38
CA ILE A 300 -1.72 -11.14 6.88
C ILE A 300 -0.40 -11.79 7.30
N VAL A 301 -0.41 -13.10 7.44
CA VAL A 301 0.74 -13.85 7.97
C VAL A 301 1.17 -14.86 6.94
N VAL A 302 2.46 -14.93 6.65
CA VAL A 302 3.05 -16.09 6.00
C VAL A 302 3.68 -16.95 7.08
N GLU A 303 3.23 -18.19 7.18
CA GLU A 303 3.94 -19.23 7.93
C GLU A 303 4.84 -20.00 6.95
N PHE A 304 6.11 -20.09 7.30
CA PHE A 304 7.14 -20.88 6.64
C PHE A 304 7.36 -22.17 7.43
N SER A 305 7.32 -23.32 6.75
CA SER A 305 7.71 -24.61 7.33
C SER A 305 9.21 -24.80 7.17
N THR A 306 9.92 -24.98 8.28
CA THR A 306 11.37 -25.20 8.33
C THR A 306 11.68 -26.40 9.21
N ASP A 307 12.92 -26.87 9.20
CA ASP A 307 13.36 -28.02 9.99
C ASP A 307 13.29 -27.76 11.51
N ASP A 308 13.47 -26.50 11.92
CA ASP A 308 13.40 -26.05 13.31
C ASP A 308 11.97 -25.66 13.75
N GLY A 309 10.96 -26.04 12.96
CA GLY A 309 9.57 -25.67 13.18
C GLY A 309 9.18 -24.33 12.56
N PRO A 310 7.89 -23.94 12.66
CA PRO A 310 7.34 -22.85 11.87
C PRO A 310 7.95 -21.49 12.22
N VAL A 311 8.13 -20.67 11.18
CA VAL A 311 8.53 -19.26 11.29
C VAL A 311 7.45 -18.41 10.64
N TYR A 312 7.11 -17.28 11.23
CA TYR A 312 6.01 -16.43 10.79
C TYR A 312 6.52 -15.04 10.41
N GLY A 313 6.22 -14.62 9.18
CA GLY A 313 6.37 -13.25 8.69
C GLY A 313 5.02 -12.55 8.59
N ARG A 314 4.97 -11.25 8.87
CA ARG A 314 3.74 -10.44 8.85
C ARG A 314 3.82 -9.37 7.77
N PHE A 315 2.69 -9.11 7.13
CA PHE A 315 2.51 -8.06 6.11
C PHE A 315 1.22 -7.30 6.40
N GLU A 316 1.15 -6.02 6.04
CA GLU A 316 -0.07 -5.22 6.16
C GLU A 316 -1.01 -5.50 4.98
N VAL A 317 -2.31 -5.65 5.24
CA VAL A 317 -3.32 -5.65 4.16
C VAL A 317 -3.21 -4.34 3.37
N GLY A 318 -3.21 -3.21 4.09
CA GLY A 318 -2.95 -1.90 3.53
C GLY A 318 -3.88 -1.54 2.37
N ASP A 319 -3.28 -0.97 1.32
CA ASP A 319 -3.95 -0.59 0.08
C ASP A 319 -3.79 -1.61 -1.04
N PHE A 320 -3.63 -2.90 -0.69
CA PHE A 320 -3.47 -3.99 -1.65
C PHE A 320 -4.50 -3.94 -2.78
N VAL A 321 -5.80 -3.81 -2.48
CA VAL A 321 -6.86 -3.78 -3.50
C VAL A 321 -6.78 -2.54 -4.38
N THR A 322 -6.42 -1.39 -3.80
CA THR A 322 -6.20 -0.14 -4.53
C THR A 322 -5.05 -0.31 -5.52
N GLY A 323 -3.92 -0.87 -5.07
CA GLY A 323 -2.75 -1.14 -5.90
C GLY A 323 -3.00 -2.20 -6.96
N LEU A 324 -3.75 -3.26 -6.63
CA LEU A 324 -4.14 -4.31 -7.56
C LEU A 324 -5.00 -3.74 -8.68
N THR A 325 -5.96 -2.87 -8.32
CA THR A 325 -6.80 -2.20 -9.31
C THR A 325 -5.97 -1.31 -10.22
N TYR A 326 -5.02 -0.54 -9.65
CA TYR A 326 -4.13 0.31 -10.42
C TYR A 326 -3.34 -0.48 -11.47
N VAL A 327 -2.67 -1.57 -11.08
CA VAL A 327 -1.88 -2.38 -12.02
C VAL A 327 -2.72 -3.12 -13.06
N ALA A 328 -4.00 -3.33 -12.79
CA ALA A 328 -4.95 -3.91 -13.74
C ALA A 328 -5.57 -2.87 -14.70
N LEU A 329 -5.38 -1.57 -14.46
CA LEU A 329 -5.81 -0.55 -15.42
C LEU A 329 -4.96 -0.64 -16.70
N PRO A 330 -5.50 -0.24 -17.86
CA PRO A 330 -4.71 -0.13 -19.08
C PRO A 330 -3.43 0.66 -18.83
N SER A 331 -2.35 0.33 -19.51
CA SER A 331 -1.11 1.11 -19.41
C SER A 331 -0.87 1.81 -20.74
N ALA A 332 -0.65 3.13 -20.72
CA ALA A 332 -0.30 3.87 -21.94
C ALA A 332 1.10 3.46 -22.48
N TYR A 333 1.89 2.76 -21.67
CA TYR A 333 3.22 2.26 -22.01
C TYR A 333 3.19 0.96 -22.84
N THR A 334 2.02 0.44 -23.21
CA THR A 334 1.89 -0.78 -24.04
C THR A 334 2.10 -0.53 -25.54
N ASN A 335 2.27 0.74 -25.97
CA ASN A 335 2.38 1.11 -27.39
C ASN A 335 3.73 1.79 -27.72
N ILE A 336 4.86 1.20 -27.32
CA ILE A 336 6.10 1.45 -28.07
C ILE A 336 6.16 0.40 -29.17
N HIS A 337 5.36 0.65 -30.23
CA HIS A 337 5.69 0.05 -31.51
C HIS A 337 7.11 0.51 -31.87
N VAL A 338 7.95 -0.47 -32.16
CA VAL A 338 9.20 -0.27 -32.90
C VAL A 338 8.87 0.61 -34.10
N ASN A 339 9.40 1.83 -34.13
CA ASN A 339 9.55 2.56 -35.39
C ASN A 339 10.51 1.75 -36.27
N THR A 340 9.99 0.74 -36.96
CA THR A 340 10.59 0.33 -38.23
C THR A 340 10.16 1.37 -39.23
N ALA A 341 11.06 2.33 -39.45
CA ALA A 341 11.01 3.23 -40.59
C ALA A 341 10.83 2.41 -41.88
N GLY A 342 9.84 2.81 -42.68
CA GLY A 342 9.80 2.63 -44.13
C GLY A 342 10.06 3.98 -44.77
#